data_AF-A0A182PLV4-F1
#
_entry.id   AF-A0A182PLV4-F1
#
_cell.length_a   1.000
_cell.length_b   1.000
_cell.length_c   1.000
_cell.angle_alpha   90.00
_cell.angle_beta   90.00
_cell.angle_gamma   90.00
#
_symmetry.space_group_name_H-M   'P 1'
#
loop_
_entity.id
_entity.type
_entity.pdbx_description
1 polymer ?
#
loop_
_entity_poly.entity_id
_entity_poly.type
_entity_poly.pdbx_seq_one_letter_code
_entity_poly.pdbx_strand_id
1 'polypeptide(L)'
;MPKVVSRSIVCSDSKDKEEYNETGPLNIYYCLCGQMSLILDCTLEKLPLRQLDGARVIDSARHANKVNADPSETVFIQREAGIEKQHRLKCKKCGLPLYYRHSNDPQVTFVIRRALVKCKSEAKISEIIKTPSASLNPTLEPKKVMVTKHTKNMGKFSSVTVSTIDEEEDEIEAREVADSYANNARIIEKQLERKGGKTNEDVLKEKIEPPPTKKTRGTLLDT
;
A
#
# COMPACT_ATOMS: atom_id res chain seq x y z
N MET A 1 3.51 23.65 -55.70
CA MET A 1 2.95 23.28 -54.38
C MET A 1 3.35 21.85 -54.07
N PRO A 2 4.10 21.57 -52.99
CA PRO A 2 4.50 20.22 -52.67
C PRO A 2 3.30 19.47 -52.06
N LYS A 3 3.05 18.24 -52.53
CA LYS A 3 1.97 17.39 -52.02
C LYS A 3 2.35 16.87 -50.63
N VAL A 4 1.63 17.33 -49.62
CA VAL A 4 1.75 16.82 -48.25
C VAL A 4 1.07 15.45 -48.19
N VAL A 5 1.84 14.41 -47.89
CA VAL A 5 1.34 13.06 -47.64
C VAL A 5 1.39 12.82 -46.14
N SER A 6 0.24 12.81 -45.48
CA SER A 6 0.13 12.48 -44.06
C SER A 6 0.21 10.96 -43.89
N ARG A 7 1.27 10.48 -43.23
CA ARG A 7 1.31 9.10 -42.72
C ARG A 7 0.68 9.11 -41.33
N SER A 8 -0.43 8.40 -41.16
CA SER A 8 -1.01 8.14 -39.85
C SER A 8 -0.14 7.13 -39.11
N ILE A 9 0.40 7.55 -37.96
CA ILE A 9 1.08 6.64 -37.03
C ILE A 9 0.00 6.11 -36.10
N VAL A 10 -0.19 4.79 -36.09
CA VAL A 10 -1.08 4.11 -35.16
C VAL A 10 -0.36 4.06 -33.81
N CYS A 11 -0.78 4.92 -32.87
CA CYS A 11 -0.42 4.76 -31.46
C CYS A 11 -1.16 3.53 -30.92
N SER A 12 -0.46 2.40 -30.80
CA SER A 12 -0.90 1.31 -29.95
C SER A 12 -0.66 1.74 -28.50
N ASP A 13 -1.73 2.13 -27.79
CA ASP A 13 -1.72 2.31 -26.33
C ASP A 13 -1.34 0.97 -25.68
N SER A 14 -0.05 0.77 -25.44
CA SER A 14 0.44 -0.22 -24.50
C SER A 14 0.01 0.26 -23.12
N LYS A 15 -1.07 -0.31 -22.61
CA LYS A 15 -1.57 -0.04 -21.27
C LYS A 15 -0.54 -0.52 -20.26
N ASP A 16 0.25 0.40 -19.71
CA ASP A 16 0.97 0.19 -18.46
C ASP A 16 -0.07 0.06 -17.34
N LYS A 17 -0.60 -1.16 -17.19
CA LYS A 17 -1.36 -1.58 -16.02
C LYS A 17 -0.37 -1.85 -14.90
N GLU A 18 0.11 -0.80 -14.25
CA GLU A 18 0.59 -0.97 -12.89
C GLU A 18 -0.63 -1.15 -11.99
N GLU A 19 -0.88 -2.41 -11.59
CA GLU A 19 -1.79 -2.71 -10.49
C GLU A 19 -1.24 -2.07 -9.22
N TYR A 20 -1.79 -0.92 -8.85
CA TYR A 20 -1.65 -0.34 -7.52
C TYR A 20 -2.27 -1.32 -6.53
N ASN A 21 -1.47 -2.29 -6.08
CA ASN A 21 -1.84 -3.15 -5.00
C ASN A 21 -2.02 -2.24 -3.77
N GLU A 22 -3.25 -2.09 -3.28
CA GLU A 22 -3.63 -1.36 -2.04
C GLU A 22 -2.96 -1.93 -0.77
N THR A 23 -1.96 -2.80 -0.91
CA THR A 23 -1.21 -3.40 0.17
C THR A 23 -0.15 -2.41 0.63
N GLY A 24 -0.56 -1.42 1.42
CA GLY A 24 0.39 -0.70 2.26
C GLY A 24 1.26 -1.69 3.07
N PRO A 25 2.51 -1.32 3.43
CA PRO A 25 3.47 -2.26 4.02
C PRO A 25 3.04 -2.85 5.37
N LEU A 26 2.03 -2.28 6.03
CA LEU A 26 1.55 -2.69 7.35
C LEU A 26 0.03 -2.95 7.33
N ASN A 27 -0.37 -4.07 7.92
CA ASN A 27 -1.75 -4.45 8.14
C ASN A 27 -2.24 -3.90 9.48
N ILE A 28 -3.32 -3.12 9.43
CA ILE A 28 -3.97 -2.55 10.62
C ILE A 28 -5.19 -3.40 10.96
N TYR A 29 -5.33 -3.75 12.24
CA TYR A 29 -6.44 -4.51 12.78
C TYR A 29 -7.15 -3.74 13.89
N TYR A 30 -8.47 -3.91 13.91
CA TYR A 30 -9.38 -3.26 14.82
C TYR A 30 -10.04 -4.30 15.73
N CYS A 31 -10.36 -3.88 16.95
CA CYS A 31 -11.29 -4.56 17.82
C CYS A 31 -12.69 -4.55 17.19
N LEU A 32 -13.57 -5.46 17.63
CA LEU A 32 -14.97 -5.49 17.23
C LEU A 32 -15.74 -4.18 17.52
N CYS A 33 -15.24 -3.31 18.41
CA CYS A 33 -15.82 -1.99 18.68
C CYS A 33 -15.28 -0.85 17.80
N GLY A 34 -14.46 -1.18 16.80
CA GLY A 34 -13.83 -0.24 15.86
C GLY A 34 -12.53 0.41 16.34
N GLN A 35 -12.09 0.15 17.57
CA GLN A 35 -10.82 0.69 18.08
C GLN A 35 -9.62 -0.01 17.44
N MET A 36 -8.66 0.74 16.91
CA MET A 36 -7.39 0.20 16.41
C MET A 36 -6.65 -0.52 17.54
N SER A 37 -6.25 -1.77 17.31
CA SER A 37 -5.63 -2.59 18.35
C SER A 37 -4.32 -3.27 17.96
N LEU A 38 -4.09 -3.59 16.69
CA LEU A 38 -2.84 -4.22 16.25
C LEU A 38 -2.40 -3.63 14.91
N ILE A 39 -1.11 -3.37 14.79
CA ILE A 39 -0.43 -3.11 13.53
C ILE A 39 0.59 -4.23 13.34
N LEU A 40 0.60 -4.86 12.18
CA LEU A 40 1.41 -6.04 11.88
C LEU A 40 1.92 -5.99 10.44
N ASP A 41 3.17 -6.38 10.20
CA ASP A 41 3.75 -6.52 8.87
C ASP A 41 3.06 -7.57 7.97
N CYS A 42 2.50 -8.62 8.56
CA CYS A 42 1.86 -9.73 7.85
C CYS A 42 0.36 -9.85 8.13
N THR A 43 -0.31 -10.73 7.37
CA THR A 43 -1.72 -11.06 7.62
C THR A 43 -1.85 -12.02 8.80
N LEU A 44 -2.91 -11.91 9.62
CA LEU A 44 -3.14 -12.80 10.78
C LEU A 44 -3.17 -14.28 10.41
N GLU A 45 -3.54 -14.61 9.17
CA GLU A 45 -3.62 -15.98 8.66
C GLU A 45 -2.24 -16.63 8.47
N LYS A 46 -1.21 -15.82 8.19
CA LYS A 46 0.18 -16.27 8.04
C LYS A 46 0.85 -16.60 9.38
N LEU A 47 0.32 -16.07 10.48
CA LEU A 47 0.86 -16.34 11.81
C LEU A 47 0.60 -17.80 12.23
N PRO A 48 1.51 -18.42 12.99
CA PRO A 48 1.29 -19.76 13.54
C PRO A 48 -0.03 -19.84 14.31
N LEU A 49 -0.75 -20.95 14.10
CA LEU A 49 -1.99 -21.24 14.82
C LEU A 49 -1.70 -22.19 15.98
N ARG A 50 -2.09 -21.81 17.19
CA ARG A 50 -2.03 -22.67 18.37
C ARG A 50 -3.20 -23.66 18.33
N GLN A 51 -2.91 -24.96 18.40
CA GLN A 51 -3.93 -26.01 18.30
C GLN A 51 -4.92 -26.02 19.48
N LEU A 52 -4.45 -25.66 20.67
CA LEU A 52 -5.23 -25.77 21.92
C LEU A 52 -6.43 -24.82 21.99
N ASP A 53 -6.31 -23.61 21.44
CA ASP A 53 -7.33 -22.56 21.55
C ASP A 53 -7.58 -21.80 20.23
N GLY A 54 -6.88 -22.17 19.16
CA GLY A 54 -6.97 -21.49 17.87
C GLY A 54 -6.45 -20.05 17.90
N ALA A 55 -5.63 -19.69 18.89
CA ALA A 55 -5.00 -18.38 18.93
C ALA A 55 -3.91 -18.26 17.87
N ARG A 56 -3.74 -17.06 17.30
CA ARG A 56 -2.60 -16.76 16.42
C ARG A 56 -1.44 -16.27 17.25
N VAL A 57 -0.23 -16.73 16.95
CA VAL A 57 0.98 -16.41 17.71
C VAL A 57 1.76 -15.31 17.00
N ILE A 58 1.95 -14.19 17.68
CA ILE A 58 2.83 -13.11 17.22
C ILE A 58 4.14 -13.21 17.98
N ASP A 59 5.24 -13.32 17.23
CA ASP A 59 6.59 -13.24 17.75
C ASP A 59 7.20 -11.89 17.36
N SER A 60 7.48 -11.06 18.37
CA SER A 60 8.04 -9.72 18.21
C SER A 60 9.47 -9.73 17.65
N ALA A 61 10.17 -10.87 17.67
CA ALA A 61 11.49 -11.00 17.04
C ALA A 61 11.40 -11.24 15.52
N ARG A 62 10.30 -11.84 15.05
CA ARG A 62 10.12 -12.23 13.64
C ARG A 62 9.24 -11.26 12.86
N HIS A 63 8.30 -10.62 13.54
CA HIS A 63 7.30 -9.75 12.95
C HIS A 63 7.32 -8.37 13.58
N ALA A 64 7.38 -7.34 12.75
CA ALA A 64 7.20 -5.97 13.22
C ALA A 64 5.75 -5.79 13.66
N ASN A 65 5.56 -5.61 14.97
CA ASN A 65 4.24 -5.53 15.58
C ASN A 65 4.11 -4.32 16.51
N LYS A 66 2.90 -3.76 16.58
CA LYS A 66 2.52 -2.77 17.60
C LYS A 66 1.16 -3.12 18.16
N VAL A 67 1.14 -3.53 19.41
CA VAL A 67 -0.09 -3.86 20.15
C VAL A 67 -0.58 -2.64 20.91
N ASN A 68 -1.83 -2.25 20.70
CA ASN A 68 -2.53 -1.19 21.39
C ASN A 68 -3.68 -1.80 22.21
N ALA A 69 -3.35 -2.18 23.44
CA ALA A 69 -4.26 -2.78 24.40
C ALA A 69 -3.75 -2.47 25.82
N ASP A 70 -4.66 -2.45 26.79
CA ASP A 70 -4.31 -2.26 28.19
C ASP A 70 -4.14 -3.61 28.88
N PRO A 71 -3.19 -3.74 29.83
CA PRO A 71 -3.10 -4.93 30.67
C PRO A 71 -4.39 -5.08 31.49
N SER A 72 -4.84 -6.32 31.64
CA SER A 72 -6.02 -6.68 32.42
C SER A 72 -5.63 -7.70 33.50
N GLU A 73 -6.60 -8.46 33.99
CA GLU A 73 -6.41 -9.54 34.93
C GLU A 73 -5.54 -10.69 34.41
N THR A 74 -4.96 -11.43 35.35
CA THR A 74 -4.26 -12.69 35.08
C THR A 74 -5.23 -13.84 35.35
N VAL A 75 -5.49 -14.66 34.34
CA VAL A 75 -6.42 -15.78 34.41
C VAL A 75 -5.64 -17.09 34.45
N PHE A 76 -6.09 -18.04 35.28
CA PHE A 76 -5.56 -19.39 35.32
C PHE A 76 -6.57 -20.34 34.67
N ILE A 77 -6.15 -21.06 33.64
CA ILE A 77 -6.99 -21.98 32.89
C ILE A 77 -6.51 -23.40 33.19
N GLN A 78 -7.40 -24.26 33.67
CA GLN A 78 -7.11 -25.67 33.84
C GLN A 78 -7.26 -26.37 32.47
N ARG A 79 -6.18 -26.97 31.99
CA ARG A 79 -6.14 -27.81 30.79
C ARG A 79 -5.74 -29.23 31.15
N GLU A 80 -5.82 -30.14 30.20
CA GLU A 80 -5.40 -31.54 30.34
C GLU A 80 -3.91 -31.66 30.74
N ALA A 81 -3.06 -30.77 30.22
CA ALA A 81 -1.63 -30.75 30.51
C ALA A 81 -1.26 -30.00 31.81
N GLY A 82 -2.25 -29.45 32.54
CA GLY A 82 -2.04 -28.69 33.78
C GLY A 82 -2.64 -27.28 33.75
N ILE A 83 -2.21 -26.44 34.69
CA ILE A 83 -2.72 -25.08 34.86
C ILE A 83 -1.90 -24.10 34.01
N GLU A 84 -2.56 -23.44 33.07
CA GLU A 84 -1.97 -22.40 32.22
C GLU A 84 -2.26 -21.01 32.79
N LYS A 85 -1.20 -20.25 33.08
CA LYS A 85 -1.30 -18.85 33.48
C LYS A 85 -1.35 -17.96 32.23
N GLN A 86 -2.34 -17.08 32.16
CA GLN A 86 -2.53 -16.13 31.06
C GLN A 86 -2.67 -14.70 31.58
N HIS A 87 -1.75 -13.84 31.18
CA HIS A 87 -1.85 -12.39 31.36
C HIS A 87 -2.70 -11.79 30.23
N ARG A 88 -3.95 -11.40 30.52
CA ARG A 88 -4.88 -10.89 29.50
C ARG A 88 -4.59 -9.43 29.17
N LEU A 89 -4.78 -9.07 27.90
CA LEU A 89 -4.79 -7.68 27.44
C LEU A 89 -6.13 -7.36 26.80
N LYS A 90 -6.70 -6.21 27.16
CA LYS A 90 -8.04 -5.79 26.77
C LYS A 90 -8.05 -4.55 25.88
N CYS A 91 -9.14 -4.38 25.13
CA CYS A 91 -9.41 -3.18 24.36
C CYS A 91 -9.58 -1.98 25.29
N LYS A 92 -8.93 -0.85 24.97
CA LYS A 92 -9.03 0.41 25.72
C LYS A 92 -10.44 1.01 25.74
N LYS A 93 -11.22 0.78 24.69
CA LYS A 93 -12.56 1.37 24.50
C LYS A 93 -13.67 0.53 25.13
N CYS A 94 -13.71 -0.78 24.85
CA CYS A 94 -14.83 -1.65 25.25
C CYS A 94 -14.46 -2.71 26.29
N GLY A 95 -13.18 -2.82 26.68
CA GLY A 95 -12.74 -3.82 27.65
C GLY A 95 -12.70 -5.26 27.14
N LEU A 96 -13.03 -5.52 25.87
CA LEU A 96 -12.97 -6.87 25.28
C LEU A 96 -11.56 -7.46 25.38
N PRO A 97 -11.36 -8.70 25.84
CA PRO A 97 -10.06 -9.35 25.83
C PRO A 97 -9.64 -9.64 24.39
N LEU A 98 -8.48 -9.11 23.99
CA LEU A 98 -7.97 -9.22 22.62
C LEU A 98 -6.75 -10.13 22.53
N TYR A 99 -5.89 -10.07 23.54
CA TYR A 99 -4.64 -10.81 23.56
C TYR A 99 -4.41 -11.45 24.91
N TYR A 100 -3.45 -12.36 24.95
CA TYR A 100 -2.87 -12.82 26.19
C TYR A 100 -1.39 -13.17 26.01
N ARG A 101 -0.68 -13.26 27.13
CA ARG A 101 0.72 -13.73 27.20
C ARG A 101 0.87 -14.75 28.32
N HIS A 102 1.83 -15.65 28.18
CA HIS A 102 2.15 -16.63 29.22
C HIS A 102 3.12 -16.06 30.26
N SER A 103 4.15 -15.34 29.80
CA SER A 103 5.02 -14.51 30.64
C SER A 103 4.65 -13.04 30.51
N ASN A 104 5.27 -12.19 31.35
CA ASN A 104 5.08 -10.75 31.26
C ASN A 104 5.89 -10.11 30.11
N ASP A 105 6.74 -10.91 29.46
CA ASP A 105 7.62 -10.44 28.39
C ASP A 105 6.82 -10.16 27.10
N PRO A 106 7.13 -9.07 26.38
CA PRO A 106 6.42 -8.73 25.15
C PRO A 106 6.84 -9.57 23.93
N GLN A 107 7.75 -10.53 24.09
CA GLN A 107 8.31 -11.30 22.98
C GLN A 107 7.23 -12.12 22.25
N VAL A 108 6.39 -12.86 22.99
CA VAL A 108 5.36 -13.72 22.39
C VAL A 108 3.98 -13.25 22.86
N THR A 109 3.16 -12.82 21.91
CA THR A 109 1.78 -12.38 22.17
C THR A 109 0.79 -13.25 21.40
N PHE A 110 -0.22 -13.75 22.09
CA PHE A 110 -1.25 -14.60 21.50
C PHE A 110 -2.49 -13.75 21.22
N VAL A 111 -2.98 -13.80 19.98
CA VAL A 111 -4.22 -13.14 19.56
C VAL A 111 -5.38 -14.09 19.76
N ILE A 112 -6.39 -13.65 20.51
CA ILE A 112 -7.59 -14.44 20.75
C ILE A 112 -8.35 -14.60 19.43
N ARG A 113 -8.82 -15.83 19.16
CA ARG A 113 -9.54 -16.17 17.94
C ARG A 113 -10.74 -15.24 17.74
N ARG A 114 -10.87 -14.67 16.54
CA ARG A 114 -11.96 -13.77 16.12
C ARG A 114 -12.11 -12.48 16.96
N ALA A 115 -11.08 -12.09 17.71
CA ALA A 115 -11.10 -10.84 18.48
C ALA A 115 -10.82 -9.59 17.63
N LEU A 116 -10.21 -9.76 16.45
CA LEU A 116 -9.76 -8.69 15.57
C LEU A 116 -10.33 -8.81 14.16
N VAL A 117 -10.51 -7.64 13.50
CA VAL A 117 -10.97 -7.49 12.12
C VAL A 117 -10.07 -6.52 11.34
N LYS A 118 -9.90 -6.72 10.03
CA LYS A 118 -9.06 -5.86 9.18
C LYS A 118 -9.77 -4.56 8.74
N CYS A 119 -11.09 -4.59 8.58
CA CYS A 119 -11.88 -3.43 8.17
C CYS A 119 -12.36 -2.61 9.37
N LYS A 120 -12.34 -1.28 9.23
CA LYS A 120 -12.90 -0.33 10.19
C LYS A 120 -14.44 -0.20 10.08
N SER A 121 -15.05 -0.64 8.99
CA SER A 121 -16.47 -0.39 8.72
C SER A 121 -17.40 -1.19 9.64
N GLU A 122 -18.09 -0.47 10.52
CA GLU A 122 -19.05 -1.01 11.49
C GLU A 122 -20.15 -1.86 10.83
N ALA A 123 -20.56 -1.49 9.62
CA ALA A 123 -21.55 -2.25 8.83
C ALA A 123 -21.10 -3.70 8.57
N LYS A 124 -19.85 -3.91 8.12
CA LYS A 124 -19.30 -5.26 7.87
C LYS A 124 -19.08 -6.04 9.16
N ILE A 125 -18.72 -5.35 10.25
CA ILE A 125 -18.56 -5.96 11.57
C ILE A 125 -19.91 -6.52 12.07
N SER A 126 -21.00 -5.78 11.87
CA SER A 126 -22.34 -6.21 12.26
C SER A 126 -22.82 -7.47 11.51
N GLU A 127 -22.45 -7.64 10.24
CA GLU A 127 -22.74 -8.83 9.44
C GLU A 127 -21.94 -10.06 9.91
N ILE A 128 -20.66 -9.87 10.25
CA ILE A 128 -19.78 -10.93 10.79
C ILE A 128 -20.28 -11.44 12.15
N ILE A 129 -20.82 -10.55 12.99
CA ILE A 129 -21.39 -10.92 14.30
C ILE A 129 -22.71 -11.70 14.13
N LYS A 130 -23.53 -11.35 13.14
CA LYS A 130 -24.82 -12.01 12.88
C LYS A 130 -24.69 -13.38 12.20
N THR A 131 -23.55 -13.69 11.58
CA THR A 131 -23.33 -14.96 10.85
C THR A 131 -22.09 -15.70 11.38
N PRO A 132 -22.21 -16.49 12.46
CA PRO A 132 -21.06 -17.20 13.05
C PRO A 132 -20.49 -18.35 12.19
N SER A 133 -21.18 -18.75 11.11
CA SER A 133 -20.88 -19.97 10.33
C SER A 133 -20.34 -19.74 8.92
N ALA A 134 -20.06 -18.50 8.51
CA ALA A 134 -19.46 -18.27 7.19
C ALA A 134 -17.96 -18.54 7.24
N SER A 135 -17.61 -19.74 6.78
CA SER A 135 -16.24 -20.17 6.49
C SER A 135 -15.55 -19.20 5.53
N LEU A 136 -14.23 -19.14 5.66
CA LEU A 136 -13.28 -18.44 4.82
C LEU A 136 -13.52 -18.75 3.34
N ASN A 137 -14.11 -17.81 2.61
CA ASN A 137 -13.99 -17.72 1.14
C ASN A 137 -13.98 -16.22 0.77
N PRO A 138 -12.82 -15.60 0.56
CA PRO A 138 -12.75 -14.27 -0.03
C PRO A 138 -12.85 -14.42 -1.55
N THR A 139 -14.00 -14.85 -2.06
CA THR A 139 -14.34 -14.72 -3.49
C THR A 139 -15.43 -13.68 -3.62
N LEU A 140 -15.08 -12.44 -3.27
CA LEU A 140 -15.83 -11.27 -3.71
C LEU A 140 -14.81 -10.39 -4.39
N GLU A 141 -14.65 -10.65 -5.69
CA GLU A 141 -14.01 -9.75 -6.65
C GLU A 141 -14.42 -8.30 -6.30
N PRO A 142 -13.47 -7.39 -6.01
CA PRO A 142 -13.83 -5.99 -5.83
C PRO A 142 -14.50 -5.54 -7.12
N LYS A 143 -15.71 -4.97 -7.01
CA LYS A 143 -16.47 -4.45 -8.14
C LYS A 143 -15.61 -3.40 -8.84
N LYS A 144 -14.96 -3.81 -9.94
CA LYS A 144 -14.23 -2.95 -10.86
C LYS A 144 -15.23 -1.96 -11.44
N VAL A 145 -15.20 -0.71 -10.99
CA VAL A 145 -15.90 0.38 -11.63
C VAL A 145 -15.17 0.66 -12.93
N MET A 146 -15.70 0.12 -14.03
CA MET A 146 -15.17 0.33 -15.37
C MET A 146 -15.79 1.61 -15.93
N VAL A 147 -15.01 2.69 -16.05
CA VAL A 147 -15.43 3.89 -16.79
C VAL A 147 -15.18 3.64 -18.28
N THR A 148 -16.24 3.36 -19.03
CA THR A 148 -16.18 3.31 -20.50
C THR A 148 -16.61 4.65 -21.08
N LYS A 149 -15.64 5.44 -21.55
CA LYS A 149 -15.87 6.70 -22.27
C LYS A 149 -16.43 6.41 -23.66
N HIS A 150 -17.73 6.58 -23.85
CA HIS A 150 -18.32 6.67 -25.20
C HIS A 150 -18.46 8.13 -25.60
N THR A 151 -17.54 8.62 -26.43
CA THR A 151 -17.74 9.88 -27.15
C THR A 151 -18.38 9.56 -28.50
N LYS A 152 -19.67 9.85 -28.64
CA LYS A 152 -20.33 9.97 -29.96
C LYS A 152 -20.53 11.45 -30.25
N ASN A 153 -19.60 12.00 -30.99
CA ASN A 153 -19.69 13.31 -31.60
C ASN A 153 -20.58 13.21 -32.85
N MET A 154 -21.86 13.54 -32.71
CA MET A 154 -22.71 13.90 -33.84
C MET A 154 -23.50 15.16 -33.51
N GLY A 155 -22.87 16.30 -33.84
CA GLY A 155 -23.57 17.51 -34.28
C GLY A 155 -24.44 18.25 -33.25
N LYS A 156 -23.96 19.45 -32.89
CA LYS A 156 -24.76 20.67 -32.72
C LYS A 156 -25.80 20.66 -31.57
N PHE A 157 -25.38 21.31 -30.47
CA PHE A 157 -26.10 21.70 -29.26
C PHE A 157 -26.52 20.56 -28.31
N SER A 158 -25.89 20.51 -27.14
CA SER A 158 -26.49 19.91 -25.95
C SER A 158 -26.14 20.77 -24.73
N SER A 159 -27.18 21.25 -24.05
CA SER A 159 -27.14 21.91 -22.76
C SER A 159 -26.39 21.07 -21.72
N VAL A 160 -25.49 21.72 -20.98
CA VAL A 160 -24.74 21.15 -19.86
C VAL A 160 -25.59 21.30 -18.60
N THR A 161 -26.06 20.19 -18.03
CA THR A 161 -26.64 20.19 -16.68
C THR A 161 -25.55 19.82 -15.69
N VAL A 162 -25.21 20.76 -14.80
CA VAL A 162 -24.24 20.55 -13.71
C VAL A 162 -24.94 19.77 -12.60
N SER A 163 -24.43 18.61 -12.25
CA SER A 163 -24.74 17.91 -11.00
C SER A 163 -23.44 17.70 -10.25
N THR A 164 -23.42 18.06 -8.97
CA THR A 164 -22.28 18.01 -8.05
C THR A 164 -21.71 16.59 -7.94
N ILE A 165 -20.51 16.40 -8.50
CA ILE A 165 -19.62 15.26 -8.28
C ILE A 165 -18.40 15.84 -7.59
N ASP A 166 -18.41 15.78 -6.25
CA ASP A 166 -17.35 16.35 -5.42
C ASP A 166 -16.04 15.53 -5.48
N GLU A 167 -15.99 14.37 -6.15
CA GLU A 167 -14.78 13.54 -6.33
C GLU A 167 -14.06 13.73 -7.69
N GLU A 168 -14.67 14.38 -8.69
CA GLU A 168 -14.03 14.68 -9.99
C GLU A 168 -13.33 16.06 -9.97
N GLU A 169 -13.79 16.97 -9.10
CA GLU A 169 -13.21 18.32 -8.96
C GLU A 169 -11.80 18.28 -8.36
N ASP A 170 -11.57 17.47 -7.33
CA ASP A 170 -10.25 17.29 -6.70
C ASP A 170 -9.22 16.65 -7.67
N GLU A 171 -9.67 15.74 -8.54
CA GLU A 171 -8.79 15.05 -9.49
C GLU A 171 -8.41 15.95 -10.68
N ILE A 172 -9.32 16.84 -11.09
CA ILE A 172 -9.04 17.89 -12.08
C ILE A 172 -8.13 18.96 -11.48
N GLU A 173 -8.37 19.40 -10.24
CA GLU A 173 -7.55 20.40 -9.57
C GLU A 173 -6.13 19.88 -9.34
N ALA A 174 -5.96 18.63 -8.90
CA ALA A 174 -4.64 18.02 -8.76
C ALA A 174 -3.87 17.93 -10.10
N ARG A 175 -4.58 17.65 -11.20
CA ARG A 175 -4.00 17.60 -12.54
C ARG A 175 -3.57 19.00 -13.02
N GLU A 176 -4.41 20.00 -12.84
CA GLU A 176 -4.09 21.39 -13.18
C GLU A 176 -2.92 21.94 -12.35
N VAL A 177 -2.87 21.59 -11.06
CA VAL A 177 -1.77 21.94 -10.17
C VAL A 177 -0.47 21.28 -10.64
N ALA A 178 -0.48 20.00 -11.01
CA ALA A 178 0.70 19.30 -11.50
C ALA A 178 1.22 19.90 -12.83
N ASP A 179 0.34 20.22 -13.77
CA ASP A 179 0.70 20.85 -15.04
C ASP A 179 1.26 22.27 -14.84
N SER A 180 0.72 23.01 -13.86
CA SER A 180 1.24 24.32 -13.45
C SER A 180 2.65 24.23 -12.86
N TYR A 181 2.91 23.27 -11.96
CA TYR A 181 4.25 23.03 -11.41
C TYR A 181 5.25 22.57 -12.47
N ALA A 182 4.84 21.71 -13.42
CA ALA A 182 5.69 21.25 -14.52
C ALA A 182 6.07 22.41 -15.47
N ASN A 183 5.13 23.30 -15.76
CA ASN A 183 5.41 24.49 -16.57
C ASN A 183 6.33 25.47 -15.84
N ASN A 184 6.12 25.70 -14.55
CA ASN A 184 7.00 26.54 -13.75
C ASN A 184 8.42 25.96 -13.68
N ALA A 185 8.57 24.64 -13.54
CA ALA A 185 9.87 23.97 -13.56
C ALA A 185 10.61 24.17 -14.89
N ARG A 186 9.93 23.99 -16.04
CA ARG A 186 10.52 24.25 -17.37
C ARG A 186 10.92 25.70 -17.56
N ILE A 187 10.13 26.64 -17.04
CA ILE A 187 10.46 28.07 -17.10
C ILE A 187 11.71 28.36 -16.27
N ILE A 188 11.82 27.78 -15.07
CA ILE A 188 12.98 27.95 -14.19
C ILE A 188 14.23 27.33 -14.81
N GLU A 189 14.14 26.13 -15.38
CA GLU A 189 15.24 25.44 -16.08
C GLU A 189 15.76 26.30 -17.24
N LYS A 190 14.86 26.81 -18.09
CA LYS A 190 15.22 27.65 -19.23
C LYS A 190 15.82 29.00 -18.82
N GLN A 191 15.44 29.52 -17.65
CA GLN A 191 16.06 30.70 -17.06
C GLN A 191 17.43 30.39 -16.45
N LEU A 192 17.62 29.21 -15.89
CA LEU A 192 18.90 28.73 -15.36
C LEU A 192 19.92 28.59 -16.49
N GLU A 193 19.53 27.98 -17.61
CA GLU A 193 20.34 27.85 -18.83
C GLU A 193 20.75 29.21 -19.39
N ARG A 194 19.81 30.17 -19.46
CA ARG A 194 20.07 31.53 -19.96
C ARG A 194 20.95 32.36 -19.05
N LYS A 195 20.89 32.14 -17.73
CA LYS A 195 21.75 32.81 -16.75
C LYS A 195 23.11 32.12 -16.57
N GLY A 196 23.43 31.09 -17.37
CA GLY A 196 24.72 30.39 -17.32
C GLY A 196 24.94 29.57 -16.05
N GLY A 197 23.84 29.18 -15.36
CA GLY A 197 23.91 28.34 -14.18
C GLY A 197 24.22 26.90 -14.58
N LYS A 198 25.48 26.48 -14.41
CA LYS A 198 25.88 25.08 -14.55
C LYS A 198 25.10 24.23 -13.53
N THR A 199 24.30 23.29 -13.99
CA THR A 199 23.71 22.26 -13.12
C THR A 199 24.83 21.33 -12.65
N ASN A 200 24.71 20.82 -11.42
CA ASN A 200 25.69 19.89 -10.81
C ASN A 200 25.84 18.55 -11.56
N GLU A 201 25.10 18.30 -12.64
CA GLU A 201 25.22 17.10 -13.47
C GLU A 201 26.55 17.02 -14.26
N ASP A 202 27.11 18.16 -14.68
CA ASP A 202 28.40 18.15 -15.39
C ASP A 202 29.59 17.82 -14.46
N VAL A 203 29.45 18.11 -13.16
CA VAL A 203 30.48 17.79 -12.14
C VAL A 203 30.47 16.30 -11.77
N LEU A 204 29.35 15.60 -11.98
CA LEU A 204 29.24 14.17 -11.70
C LEU A 204 29.74 13.29 -12.86
N LYS A 205 29.60 13.75 -14.11
CA LYS A 205 30.10 13.01 -15.29
C LYS A 205 31.62 13.00 -15.41
N GLU A 206 32.32 14.02 -14.93
CA GLU A 206 33.81 14.07 -14.95
C GLU A 206 34.49 13.07 -13.98
N LYS A 207 33.76 12.45 -13.04
CA LYS A 207 34.34 11.51 -12.06
C LYS A 207 34.23 10.02 -12.43
N ILE A 208 33.57 9.66 -13.53
CA ILE A 208 33.21 8.26 -13.82
C ILE A 208 33.98 7.66 -15.01
N GLU A 209 34.69 8.44 -15.84
CA GLU A 209 35.49 7.86 -16.93
C GLU A 209 36.90 7.39 -16.48
N PRO A 210 37.28 6.12 -16.68
CA PRO A 210 38.64 5.66 -16.43
C PRO A 210 39.63 6.13 -17.53
N PRO A 211 40.92 6.34 -17.20
CA PRO A 211 41.88 6.93 -18.13
C PRO A 211 42.19 6.01 -19.33
N PRO A 212 42.46 6.57 -20.53
CA PRO A 212 42.63 5.78 -21.74
C PRO A 212 43.94 4.95 -21.71
N THR A 213 43.83 3.69 -22.10
CA THR A 213 44.95 2.75 -22.23
C THR A 213 45.82 3.10 -23.45
N LYS A 214 47.13 3.20 -23.23
CA LYS A 214 48.13 3.43 -24.29
C LYS A 214 48.25 2.18 -25.17
N LYS A 215 48.05 2.33 -26.48
CA LYS A 215 48.30 1.26 -27.47
C LYS A 215 49.80 1.10 -27.69
N THR A 216 50.30 -0.12 -27.55
CA THR A 216 51.65 -0.52 -27.96
C THR A 216 51.70 -0.61 -29.49
N ARG A 217 52.64 0.11 -30.11
CA ARG A 217 52.94 0.00 -31.55
C ARG A 217 53.69 -1.31 -31.77
N GLY A 218 53.09 -2.25 -32.49
CA GLY A 218 53.77 -3.45 -32.98
C GLY A 218 54.80 -3.11 -34.05
N THR A 219 55.98 -3.73 -33.97
CA THR A 219 56.97 -3.78 -35.03
C THR A 219 56.54 -4.79 -36.10
N LEU A 220 56.59 -4.37 -37.37
CA LEU A 220 56.48 -5.21 -38.55
C LEU A 220 57.86 -5.84 -38.81
N LEU A 221 57.97 -7.16 -38.90
CA LEU A 221 59.21 -7.88 -39.23
C LEU A 221 59.38 -8.07 -40.75
N ASP A 222 60.66 -8.29 -41.12
CA ASP A 222 61.23 -8.86 -42.35
C ASP A 222 61.55 -7.91 -43.52
N THR A 223 62.80 -7.42 -43.58
CA THR A 223 63.93 -7.96 -44.39
C THR A 223 65.23 -7.22 -44.08
#